data_AF-A0A2D6KGE6-F1
#
_entry.id   AF-A0A2D6KGE6-F1
#
_cell.length_a   1.000
_cell.length_b   1.000
_cell.length_c   1.000
_cell.angle_alpha   90.00
_cell.angle_beta   90.00
_cell.angle_gamma   90.00
#
_symmetry.space_group_name_H-M   'P 1'
#
loop_
_entity.id
_entity.type
_entity.pdbx_description
1 polymer ?
#
loop_
_entity_poly.entity_id
_entity_poly.type
_entity_poly.pdbx_seq_one_letter_code
_entity_poly.pdbx_strand_id
1 'polypeptide(L)'
;MGKKIYKLIFLLIVMDFFIKKIFEGNVDGDVHNQFNKFSRGEFKNRAMIVAKKSKDKFNLSTTAEYARGLVRALADKLGGGKTDVKGVVVSTRDLTGELDFQDKKQFMGVKQYIIDREMSGEEILDLCDKLSGSFVGLSFSVGDSELKIKPKAPKSAKPSTKGDQPKVDFCKLKTFNKDVAEGLLFDIPLDFKKVEINHEFIIDEIVISDELKEEAGGDFSKIKDLALRKGKIVRRIVIDEGEEEVREKDFEA
;
A
#
# COMPACT_ATOMS: atom_id res chain seq x y z
N MET A 1 19.21 -47.02 10.67
CA MET A 1 18.04 -46.13 10.87
C MET A 1 18.45 -44.71 10.49
N GLY A 2 18.10 -44.27 9.28
CA GLY A 2 18.42 -42.92 8.81
C GLY A 2 17.40 -41.90 9.31
N LYS A 3 17.84 -40.90 10.07
CA LYS A 3 17.01 -39.76 10.47
C LYS A 3 16.75 -38.89 9.23
N LYS A 4 15.50 -38.85 8.76
CA LYS A 4 15.04 -37.82 7.81
C LYS A 4 15.05 -36.48 8.53
N ILE A 5 16.01 -35.63 8.18
CA ILE A 5 16.01 -34.22 8.56
C ILE A 5 14.97 -33.56 7.66
N TYR A 6 13.78 -33.29 8.21
CA TYR A 6 12.84 -32.38 7.59
C TYR A 6 13.45 -30.98 7.72
N LYS A 7 14.09 -30.52 6.64
CA LYS A 7 14.48 -29.13 6.49
C LYS A 7 13.16 -28.36 6.39
N LEU A 8 12.71 -27.85 7.53
CA LEU A 8 11.60 -26.91 7.61
C LEU A 8 12.05 -25.67 6.83
N ILE A 9 11.71 -25.63 5.55
CA ILE A 9 11.85 -24.43 4.73
C ILE A 9 10.78 -23.49 5.29
N PHE A 10 11.17 -22.71 6.29
CA PHE A 10 10.51 -21.46 6.57
C PHE A 10 10.76 -20.62 5.32
N LEU A 11 9.83 -20.71 4.37
CA LEU A 11 9.79 -19.79 3.25
C LEU A 11 9.55 -18.44 3.93
N LEU A 12 10.62 -17.67 4.12
CA LEU A 12 10.51 -16.24 4.41
C LEU A 12 9.73 -15.68 3.24
N ILE A 13 8.41 -15.54 3.40
CA ILE A 13 7.58 -14.79 2.47
C ILE A 13 8.05 -13.36 2.66
N VAL A 14 8.97 -12.94 1.80
CA VAL A 14 9.40 -11.55 1.73
C VAL A 14 8.16 -10.75 1.36
N MET A 15 7.83 -9.78 2.20
CA MET A 15 6.64 -8.94 2.03
C MET A 15 6.86 -7.96 0.87
N ASP A 16 6.27 -8.27 -0.28
CA ASP A 16 6.44 -7.42 -1.47
C ASP A 16 5.37 -6.33 -1.55
N PHE A 17 5.82 -5.09 -1.74
CA PHE A 17 4.94 -3.95 -1.99
C PHE A 17 4.62 -3.84 -3.48
N PHE A 18 3.49 -3.22 -3.81
CA PHE A 18 2.95 -3.22 -5.18
C PHE A 18 3.93 -2.71 -6.26
N ILE A 19 4.81 -1.74 -5.93
CA ILE A 19 5.85 -1.29 -6.88
C ILE A 19 6.87 -2.40 -7.14
N LYS A 20 7.39 -3.04 -6.10
CA LYS A 20 8.35 -4.14 -6.24
C LYS A 20 7.73 -5.26 -7.08
N LYS A 21 6.48 -5.65 -6.76
CA LYS A 21 5.71 -6.64 -7.53
C LYS A 21 5.66 -6.31 -9.02
N ILE A 22 5.40 -5.05 -9.39
CA ILE A 22 5.41 -4.61 -10.80
C ILE A 22 6.80 -4.73 -11.43
N PHE A 23 7.85 -4.28 -10.75
CA PHE A 23 9.22 -4.36 -11.27
C PHE A 23 9.68 -5.80 -11.52
N GLU A 24 9.25 -6.72 -10.66
CA GLU A 24 9.56 -8.15 -10.72
C GLU A 24 8.60 -8.97 -11.61
N GLY A 25 7.49 -8.37 -12.08
CA GLY A 25 6.50 -9.06 -12.92
C GLY A 25 5.51 -9.94 -12.15
N ASN A 26 5.39 -9.76 -10.83
CA ASN A 26 4.51 -10.50 -9.93
C ASN A 26 3.20 -9.74 -9.67
N VAL A 27 2.49 -9.34 -10.73
CA VAL A 27 1.22 -8.60 -10.61
C VAL A 27 0.13 -9.51 -10.07
N ASP A 28 -0.61 -9.03 -9.06
CA ASP A 28 -1.70 -9.76 -8.41
C ASP A 28 -2.90 -8.85 -8.12
N GLY A 29 -3.93 -9.39 -7.46
CA GLY A 29 -5.16 -8.67 -7.12
C GLY A 29 -4.93 -7.45 -6.23
N ASP A 30 -3.91 -7.44 -5.36
CA ASP A 30 -3.60 -6.26 -4.55
C ASP A 30 -2.99 -5.15 -5.41
N VAL A 31 -2.12 -5.50 -6.37
CA VAL A 31 -1.61 -4.55 -7.36
C VAL A 31 -2.74 -3.98 -8.20
N HIS A 32 -3.62 -4.84 -8.73
CA HIS A 32 -4.80 -4.43 -9.50
C HIS A 32 -5.68 -3.43 -8.73
N ASN A 33 -6.07 -3.79 -7.51
CA ASN A 33 -6.90 -2.94 -6.65
C ASN A 33 -6.25 -1.58 -6.35
N GLN A 34 -4.92 -1.55 -6.26
CA GLN A 34 -4.19 -0.31 -6.07
C GLN A 34 -4.35 0.64 -7.27
N PHE A 35 -4.45 0.11 -8.49
CA PHE A 35 -4.56 0.89 -9.72
C PHE A 35 -6.01 1.21 -10.15
N ASN A 36 -7.01 0.51 -9.62
CA ASN A 36 -8.43 0.69 -9.96
C ASN A 36 -8.96 2.14 -9.79
N LYS A 37 -8.34 2.92 -8.91
CA LYS A 37 -8.70 4.32 -8.68
C LYS A 37 -8.15 5.32 -9.70
N PHE A 38 -7.26 4.89 -10.61
CA PHE A 38 -6.68 5.76 -11.63
C PHE A 38 -7.42 5.63 -12.96
N SER A 39 -7.65 6.78 -13.59
CA SER A 39 -8.07 6.89 -14.99
C SER A 39 -6.84 6.95 -15.91
N ARG A 40 -7.05 7.09 -17.21
CA ARG A 40 -5.98 7.52 -18.13
C ARG A 40 -5.40 8.87 -17.69
N GLY A 41 -4.10 9.06 -17.90
CA GLY A 41 -3.38 10.30 -17.64
C GLY A 41 -2.10 10.12 -16.80
N GLU A 42 -1.47 11.25 -16.48
CA GLU A 42 -0.26 11.33 -15.66
C GLU A 42 -0.60 11.63 -14.19
N PHE A 43 -0.05 10.82 -13.29
CA PHE A 43 -0.23 10.97 -11.85
C PHE A 43 1.13 11.10 -11.17
N LYS A 44 1.60 12.34 -11.10
CA LYS A 44 2.87 12.71 -10.45
C LYS A 44 2.79 12.57 -8.93
N ASN A 45 3.92 12.22 -8.31
CA ASN A 45 4.12 12.24 -6.86
C ASN A 45 3.06 11.41 -6.11
N ARG A 46 2.60 10.29 -6.68
CA ARG A 46 1.54 9.48 -6.09
C ARG A 46 2.06 8.57 -5.01
N ALA A 47 2.98 7.69 -5.36
CA ALA A 47 3.59 6.78 -4.41
C ALA A 47 4.98 7.32 -4.09
N MET A 48 5.14 7.95 -2.93
CA MET A 48 6.42 8.47 -2.49
C MET A 48 6.87 7.77 -1.21
N ILE A 49 8.19 7.58 -1.08
CA ILE A 49 8.84 7.00 0.07
C ILE A 49 9.97 7.94 0.51
N VAL A 50 10.06 8.20 1.81
CA VAL A 50 11.23 8.78 2.45
C VAL A 50 11.67 7.83 3.53
N ALA A 51 12.82 7.18 3.35
CA ALA A 51 13.42 6.30 4.33
C ALA A 51 14.61 6.97 4.98
N LYS A 52 14.71 6.90 6.31
CA LYS A 52 15.88 7.32 7.07
C LYS A 52 16.34 6.19 7.95
N LYS A 53 17.63 5.89 7.95
CA LYS A 53 18.22 4.86 8.80
C LYS A 53 19.05 5.52 9.90
N SER A 54 18.96 4.99 11.10
CA SER A 54 19.82 5.36 12.22
C SER A 54 20.19 4.09 12.96
N LYS A 55 21.46 3.68 12.87
CA LYS A 55 21.92 2.35 13.30
C LYS A 55 21.05 1.26 12.62
N ASP A 56 20.44 0.36 13.38
CA ASP A 56 19.57 -0.69 12.86
C ASP A 56 18.10 -0.28 12.70
N LYS A 57 17.76 0.97 13.05
CA LYS A 57 16.39 1.46 13.02
C LYS A 57 16.05 2.19 11.72
N PHE A 58 14.94 1.82 11.11
CA PHE A 58 14.35 2.49 9.96
C PHE A 58 13.20 3.40 10.39
N ASN A 59 13.18 4.61 9.83
CA ASN A 59 12.05 5.54 9.88
C ASN A 59 11.56 5.73 8.44
N LEU A 60 10.46 5.04 8.11
CA LEU A 60 9.88 5.00 6.78
C LEU A 60 8.65 5.90 6.76
N SER A 61 8.64 6.90 5.91
CA SER A 61 7.48 7.76 5.69
C SER A 61 7.00 7.60 4.26
N THR A 62 5.69 7.45 4.06
CA THR A 62 5.13 7.23 2.73
C THR A 62 3.87 8.06 2.50
N THR A 63 3.45 8.14 1.24
CA THR A 63 2.08 8.53 0.87
C THR A 63 1.08 7.42 1.18
N ALA A 64 -0.21 7.71 0.99
CA ALA A 64 -1.31 6.82 1.37
C ALA A 64 -1.35 5.51 0.56
N GLU A 65 -0.70 5.50 -0.60
CA GLU A 65 -0.60 4.41 -1.55
C GLU A 65 0.02 3.16 -0.93
N TYR A 66 0.84 3.30 0.11
CA TYR A 66 1.48 2.20 0.83
C TYR A 66 0.76 1.80 2.13
N ALA A 67 -0.34 2.48 2.50
CA ALA A 67 -1.05 2.24 3.77
C ALA A 67 -1.43 0.77 3.94
N ARG A 68 -2.09 0.17 2.94
CA ARG A 68 -2.53 -1.23 2.98
C ARG A 68 -1.36 -2.19 3.17
N GLY A 69 -0.30 -2.05 2.36
CA GLY A 69 0.89 -2.91 2.47
C GLY A 69 1.57 -2.79 3.84
N LEU A 70 1.66 -1.58 4.40
CA LEU A 70 2.24 -1.35 5.73
C LEU A 70 1.38 -1.94 6.85
N VAL A 71 0.04 -1.81 6.76
CA VAL A 71 -0.90 -2.43 7.70
C VAL A 71 -0.76 -3.94 7.67
N ARG A 72 -0.78 -4.55 6.48
CA ARG A 72 -0.56 -6.00 6.32
C ARG A 72 0.79 -6.44 6.88
N ALA A 73 1.84 -5.68 6.60
CA ALA A 73 3.19 -6.02 7.05
C ALA A 73 3.33 -6.08 8.58
N LEU A 74 2.69 -5.17 9.30
CA LEU A 74 2.72 -5.21 10.76
C LEU A 74 1.72 -6.21 11.33
N ALA A 75 0.58 -6.41 10.67
CA ALA A 75 -0.41 -7.41 11.09
C ALA A 75 0.15 -8.83 10.99
N ASP A 76 0.87 -9.15 9.91
CA ASP A 76 1.57 -10.43 9.74
C ASP A 76 2.60 -10.66 10.85
N LYS A 77 3.42 -9.64 11.16
CA LYS A 77 4.36 -9.68 12.30
C LYS A 77 3.66 -9.89 13.64
N LEU A 78 2.44 -9.35 13.81
CA LEU A 78 1.66 -9.49 15.04
C LEU A 78 1.09 -10.91 15.19
N GLY A 79 0.74 -11.56 14.08
CA GLY A 79 0.15 -12.92 14.07
C GLY A 79 -1.09 -13.00 14.96
N GLY A 80 -1.18 -14.04 15.78
CA GLY A 80 -2.28 -14.20 16.75
C GLY A 80 -2.22 -13.26 17.97
N GLY A 81 -1.17 -12.45 18.11
CA GLY A 81 -1.08 -11.45 19.17
C GLY A 81 -2.11 -10.33 18.98
N LYS A 82 -2.43 -9.60 20.06
CA LYS A 82 -3.39 -8.49 20.03
C LYS A 82 -2.72 -7.14 20.34
N THR A 83 -3.31 -6.06 19.82
CA THR A 83 -2.86 -4.69 20.04
C THR A 83 -4.02 -3.71 19.93
N ASP A 84 -3.87 -2.53 20.53
CA ASP A 84 -4.80 -1.43 20.34
C ASP A 84 -4.66 -0.85 18.92
N VAL A 85 -5.74 -0.93 18.15
CA VAL A 85 -5.79 -0.44 16.77
C VAL A 85 -6.65 0.80 16.71
N LYS A 86 -6.07 1.89 16.20
CA LYS A 86 -6.77 3.16 15.93
C LYS A 86 -6.65 3.55 14.48
N GLY A 87 -7.70 4.07 13.87
CA GLY A 87 -7.62 4.55 12.50
C GLY A 87 -8.95 4.64 11.80
N VAL A 88 -8.91 4.52 10.48
CA VAL A 88 -10.11 4.61 9.66
C VAL A 88 -10.12 3.58 8.53
N VAL A 89 -11.32 3.09 8.23
CA VAL A 89 -11.63 2.47 6.95
C VAL A 89 -12.46 3.46 6.14
N VAL A 90 -12.09 3.70 4.89
CA VAL A 90 -12.82 4.61 4.00
C VAL A 90 -13.34 3.84 2.80
N SER A 91 -14.64 3.97 2.55
CA SER A 91 -15.32 3.28 1.45
C SER A 91 -16.46 4.09 0.86
N THR A 92 -16.81 3.83 -0.39
CA THR A 92 -18.04 4.35 -1.02
C THR A 92 -19.24 3.46 -0.72
N ARG A 93 -19.01 2.17 -0.45
CA ARG A 93 -20.06 1.21 -0.04
C ARG A 93 -20.42 1.38 1.43
N ASP A 94 -21.65 1.02 1.78
CA ASP A 94 -22.00 0.92 3.20
C ASP A 94 -21.40 -0.36 3.78
N LEU A 95 -20.73 -0.26 4.93
CA LEU A 95 -20.10 -1.36 5.66
C LEU A 95 -20.83 -1.66 6.98
N THR A 96 -21.98 -1.02 7.23
CA THR A 96 -22.75 -1.22 8.45
C THR A 96 -23.24 -2.66 8.52
N GLY A 97 -22.91 -3.36 9.61
CA GLY A 97 -23.21 -4.80 9.78
C GLY A 97 -22.14 -5.74 9.21
N GLU A 98 -21.20 -5.24 8.40
CA GLU A 98 -20.05 -6.01 7.90
C GLU A 98 -18.75 -5.67 8.64
N LEU A 99 -18.63 -4.42 9.10
CA LEU A 99 -17.51 -3.90 9.84
C LEU A 99 -17.99 -3.43 11.21
N ASP A 100 -17.28 -3.84 12.24
CA ASP A 100 -17.44 -3.29 13.58
C ASP A 100 -16.57 -2.02 13.73
N PHE A 101 -17.19 -0.92 14.13
CA PHE A 101 -16.58 0.41 14.18
C PHE A 101 -17.17 1.25 15.31
N GLN A 102 -16.39 2.21 15.80
CA GLN A 102 -16.78 3.11 16.89
C GLN A 102 -17.70 4.24 16.44
N ASP A 103 -17.42 4.83 15.27
CA ASP A 103 -18.18 5.95 14.70
C ASP A 103 -18.11 5.94 13.17
N LYS A 104 -19.07 6.58 12.51
CA LYS A 104 -19.17 6.68 11.04
C LYS A 104 -19.40 8.13 10.63
N LYS A 105 -18.46 8.67 9.87
CA LYS A 105 -18.58 9.99 9.23
C LYS A 105 -18.89 9.79 7.75
N GLN A 106 -19.76 10.64 7.19
CA GLN A 106 -20.10 10.58 5.77
C GLN A 106 -19.98 11.97 5.14
N PHE A 107 -19.38 12.03 3.95
CA PHE A 107 -19.28 13.24 3.15
C PHE A 107 -19.28 12.90 1.66
N MET A 108 -20.22 13.47 0.89
CA MET A 108 -20.33 13.29 -0.56
C MET A 108 -20.28 11.81 -1.01
N GLY A 109 -21.03 10.94 -0.33
CA GLY A 109 -21.09 9.50 -0.63
C GLY A 109 -19.89 8.68 -0.12
N VAL A 110 -18.80 9.32 0.30
CA VAL A 110 -17.66 8.68 0.97
C VAL A 110 -17.97 8.50 2.45
N LYS A 111 -17.82 7.27 2.93
CA LYS A 111 -18.05 6.87 4.33
C LYS A 111 -16.71 6.55 4.97
N GLN A 112 -16.47 7.11 6.15
CA GLN A 112 -15.27 6.94 6.96
C GLN A 112 -15.68 6.30 8.28
N TYR A 113 -15.30 5.05 8.47
CA TYR A 113 -15.55 4.26 9.67
C TYR A 113 -14.34 4.37 10.60
N ILE A 114 -14.56 4.84 11.81
CA ILE A 114 -13.54 5.05 12.83
C ILE A 114 -13.34 3.75 13.60
N ILE A 115 -12.12 3.24 13.61
CA ILE A 115 -11.72 2.06 14.36
C ILE A 115 -10.93 2.52 15.57
N ASP A 116 -11.35 2.08 16.76
CA ASP A 116 -10.65 2.26 18.04
C ASP A 116 -10.99 1.06 18.93
N ARG A 117 -10.24 -0.04 18.76
CA ARG A 117 -10.47 -1.30 19.49
C ARG A 117 -9.23 -2.17 19.47
N GLU A 118 -9.21 -3.17 20.34
CA GLU A 118 -8.21 -4.24 20.31
C GLU A 118 -8.49 -5.18 19.13
N MET A 119 -7.45 -5.54 18.36
CA MET A 119 -7.53 -6.52 17.27
C MET A 119 -6.26 -7.40 17.23
N SER A 120 -6.41 -8.63 16.76
CA SER A 120 -5.28 -9.50 16.41
C SER A 120 -4.71 -9.19 15.03
N GLY A 121 -3.50 -9.67 14.75
CA GLY A 121 -2.91 -9.59 13.41
C GLY A 121 -3.77 -10.29 12.35
N GLU A 122 -4.29 -11.47 12.67
CA GLU A 122 -5.21 -12.22 11.82
C GLU A 122 -6.50 -11.44 11.52
N GLU A 123 -7.12 -10.81 12.52
CA GLU A 123 -8.31 -9.98 12.32
C GLU A 123 -8.05 -8.76 11.42
N ILE A 124 -6.85 -8.17 11.51
CA ILE A 124 -6.44 -7.04 10.66
C ILE A 124 -6.21 -7.50 9.21
N LEU A 125 -5.61 -8.68 9.01
CA LEU A 125 -5.41 -9.27 7.69
C LEU A 125 -6.75 -9.61 7.03
N ASP A 126 -7.64 -10.26 7.78
CA ASP A 126 -9.02 -10.57 7.38
C ASP A 126 -9.78 -9.31 6.94
N LEU A 127 -9.65 -8.23 7.72
CA LEU A 127 -10.26 -6.94 7.39
C LEU A 127 -9.70 -6.39 6.08
N CYS A 128 -8.39 -6.50 5.85
CA CYS A 128 -7.78 -6.07 4.60
C CYS A 128 -8.33 -6.89 3.42
N ASP A 129 -8.42 -8.21 3.55
CA ASP A 129 -8.87 -9.11 2.48
C ASP A 129 -10.35 -8.89 2.14
N LYS A 130 -11.21 -8.82 3.15
CA LYS A 130 -12.66 -8.55 3.00
C LYS A 130 -12.95 -7.18 2.40
N LEU A 131 -12.08 -6.20 2.63
CA LEU A 131 -12.26 -4.81 2.21
C LEU A 131 -11.24 -4.38 1.14
N SER A 132 -10.95 -5.24 0.18
CA SER A 132 -9.96 -5.03 -0.91
C SER A 132 -10.14 -3.71 -1.67
N GLY A 133 -11.37 -3.28 -1.94
CA GLY A 133 -11.69 -2.01 -2.61
C GLY A 133 -11.76 -0.78 -1.70
N SER A 134 -11.52 -0.92 -0.39
CA SER A 134 -11.58 0.18 0.58
C SER A 134 -10.19 0.63 1.00
N PHE A 135 -10.06 1.91 1.36
CA PHE A 135 -8.84 2.42 1.96
C PHE A 135 -8.80 2.01 3.44
N VAL A 136 -7.74 1.30 3.84
CA VAL A 136 -7.51 0.85 5.21
C VAL A 136 -6.32 1.60 5.80
N GLY A 137 -6.60 2.53 6.71
CA GLY A 137 -5.60 3.37 7.37
C GLY A 137 -5.59 3.14 8.87
N LEU A 138 -4.94 2.05 9.30
CA LEU A 138 -4.85 1.64 10.70
C LEU A 138 -3.48 1.97 11.29
N SER A 139 -3.47 2.41 12.54
CA SER A 139 -2.29 2.73 13.33
C SER A 139 -2.25 1.82 14.54
N PHE A 140 -1.11 1.18 14.77
CA PHE A 140 -0.89 0.25 15.87
C PHE A 140 0.62 -0.04 16.03
N SER A 141 0.97 -0.71 17.13
CA SER A 141 2.35 -1.07 17.47
C SER A 141 2.49 -2.58 17.66
N VAL A 142 3.66 -3.11 17.29
CA VAL A 142 4.01 -4.54 17.38
C VAL A 142 5.47 -4.68 17.81
N GLY A 143 5.69 -4.94 19.10
CA GLY A 143 7.01 -4.88 19.72
C GLY A 143 7.65 -3.51 19.49
N ASP A 144 8.86 -3.48 18.93
CA ASP A 144 9.61 -2.25 18.64
C ASP A 144 9.18 -1.53 17.33
N SER A 145 8.12 -2.00 16.67
CA SER A 145 7.59 -1.38 15.45
C SER A 145 6.34 -0.55 15.77
N GLU A 146 6.27 0.67 15.23
CA GLU A 146 5.14 1.61 15.42
C GLU A 146 4.70 2.15 14.05
N LEU A 147 3.47 1.85 13.64
CA LEU A 147 2.84 2.41 12.43
C LEU A 147 1.81 3.46 12.81
N LYS A 148 1.98 4.66 12.23
CA LYS A 148 1.03 5.77 12.34
C LYS A 148 0.55 6.16 10.95
N ILE A 149 -0.76 6.09 10.74
CA ILE A 149 -1.43 6.52 9.51
C ILE A 149 -2.39 7.65 9.85
N LYS A 150 -2.40 8.71 9.04
CA LYS A 150 -3.33 9.83 9.23
C LYS A 150 -4.78 9.34 9.12
N PRO A 151 -5.67 9.60 10.10
CA PRO A 151 -7.04 9.09 10.14
C PRO A 151 -7.99 9.90 9.25
N LYS A 152 -7.68 9.97 7.95
CA LYS A 152 -8.44 10.71 6.95
C LYS A 152 -8.40 10.01 5.61
N ALA A 153 -9.43 10.23 4.79
CA ALA A 153 -9.38 9.81 3.40
C ALA A 153 -8.14 10.39 2.68
N PRO A 154 -7.44 9.58 1.86
CA PRO A 154 -6.41 10.12 0.98
C PRO A 154 -7.03 11.16 0.07
N LYS A 155 -6.44 12.35 0.03
CA LYS A 155 -6.86 13.37 -0.93
C LYS A 155 -6.27 12.98 -2.27
N SER A 156 -7.08 12.98 -3.33
CA SER A 156 -6.53 13.03 -4.68
C SER A 156 -5.64 14.27 -4.76
N ALA A 157 -4.31 14.08 -4.84
CA ALA A 157 -3.39 15.15 -5.15
C ALA A 157 -3.83 15.72 -6.50
N LYS A 158 -4.60 16.81 -6.49
CA LYS A 158 -4.65 17.68 -7.66
C LYS A 158 -3.25 18.30 -7.78
N PRO A 159 -2.74 18.52 -9.01
CA PRO A 159 -1.50 19.27 -9.20
C PRO A 159 -1.57 20.55 -8.36
N SER A 160 -0.60 20.77 -7.48
CA SER A 160 -0.57 21.99 -6.69
C SER A 160 -0.30 23.15 -7.66
N THR A 161 -1.15 24.17 -7.65
CA THR A 161 -0.91 25.42 -8.41
C THR A 161 0.31 26.20 -7.88
N LYS A 162 0.99 25.71 -6.83
CA LYS A 162 2.10 26.36 -6.14
C LYS A 162 3.45 25.64 -6.22
N GLY A 163 3.57 24.55 -7.01
CA GLY A 163 4.85 23.85 -7.17
C GLY A 163 5.37 23.11 -5.93
N ASP A 164 4.70 23.23 -4.77
CA ASP A 164 5.07 22.49 -3.56
C ASP A 164 4.83 20.99 -3.77
N GLN A 165 5.90 20.20 -3.57
CA GLN A 165 5.83 18.74 -3.55
C GLN A 165 4.95 18.25 -2.38
N PRO A 166 4.14 17.20 -2.58
CA PRO A 166 3.34 16.63 -1.49
C PRO A 166 4.23 16.18 -0.33
N LYS A 167 3.82 16.52 0.88
CA LYS A 167 4.51 16.06 2.09
C LYS A 167 4.35 14.54 2.24
N VAL A 168 5.48 13.82 2.29
CA VAL A 168 5.54 12.36 2.46
C VAL A 168 5.46 12.01 3.95
N ASP A 169 4.28 12.18 4.54
CA ASP A 169 4.06 11.94 5.97
C ASP A 169 2.68 11.34 6.27
N PHE A 170 2.04 10.73 5.28
CA PHE A 170 0.71 10.15 5.42
C PHE A 170 0.75 8.87 6.26
N CYS A 171 1.69 7.98 5.95
CA CYS A 171 2.07 6.84 6.79
C CYS A 171 3.47 7.08 7.36
N LYS A 172 3.68 6.69 8.62
CA LYS A 172 4.98 6.71 9.28
C LYS A 172 5.16 5.39 10.01
N LEU A 173 6.16 4.62 9.59
CA LEU A 173 6.57 3.40 10.24
C LEU A 173 7.96 3.59 10.85
N LYS A 174 8.08 3.35 12.15
CA LYS A 174 9.37 3.12 12.81
C LYS A 174 9.53 1.62 13.01
N THR A 175 10.64 1.04 12.58
CA THR A 175 10.83 -0.41 12.68
C THR A 175 12.31 -0.79 12.67
N PHE A 176 12.62 -1.97 13.23
CA PHE A 176 13.91 -2.66 13.06
C PHE A 176 13.80 -3.82 12.05
N ASN A 177 12.59 -4.11 11.54
CA ASN A 177 12.37 -5.16 10.56
C ASN A 177 12.96 -4.73 9.21
N LYS A 178 14.04 -5.40 8.80
CA LYS A 178 14.74 -5.19 7.53
C LYS A 178 13.89 -5.62 6.34
N ASP A 179 13.14 -6.72 6.46
CA ASP A 179 12.30 -7.25 5.38
C ASP A 179 11.25 -6.24 4.91
N VAL A 180 10.71 -5.41 5.83
CA VAL A 180 9.79 -4.33 5.45
C VAL A 180 10.51 -3.20 4.70
N ALA A 181 11.73 -2.85 5.13
CA ALA A 181 12.54 -1.86 4.45
C ALA A 181 12.98 -2.37 3.06
N GLU A 182 13.41 -3.62 2.95
CA GLU A 182 13.76 -4.29 1.70
C GLU A 182 12.53 -4.45 0.80
N GLY A 183 11.35 -4.79 1.32
CA GLY A 183 10.14 -4.84 0.49
C GLY A 183 9.78 -3.49 -0.13
N LEU A 184 9.97 -2.39 0.61
CA LEU A 184 9.66 -1.04 0.14
C LEU A 184 10.74 -0.45 -0.79
N LEU A 185 12.00 -0.71 -0.50
CA LEU A 185 13.14 -0.10 -1.19
C LEU A 185 13.73 -1.02 -2.27
N PHE A 186 13.59 -2.34 -2.09
CA PHE A 186 13.86 -3.53 -2.93
C PHE A 186 15.18 -3.63 -3.69
N ASP A 187 15.57 -2.60 -4.42
CA ASP A 187 16.79 -2.56 -5.23
C ASP A 187 17.82 -1.57 -4.70
N ILE A 188 17.60 -1.05 -3.49
CA ILE A 188 18.47 -0.10 -2.81
C ILE A 188 19.16 -0.82 -1.64
N PRO A 189 20.50 -0.82 -1.58
CA PRO A 189 21.24 -1.35 -0.44
C PRO A 189 20.78 -0.68 0.86
N LEU A 190 20.62 -1.44 1.94
CA LEU A 190 20.19 -0.87 3.23
C LEU A 190 21.26 -0.04 3.95
N ASP A 191 22.37 0.30 3.30
CA ASP A 191 23.39 1.20 3.85
C ASP A 191 23.24 2.61 3.27
N PHE A 192 22.38 3.40 3.92
CA PHE A 192 22.10 4.78 3.56
C PHE A 192 21.80 5.58 4.83
N LYS A 193 21.95 6.91 4.79
CA LYS A 193 21.41 7.82 5.80
C LYS A 193 19.97 8.20 5.47
N LYS A 194 19.68 8.49 4.20
CA LYS A 194 18.39 8.93 3.69
C LYS A 194 18.18 8.48 2.24
N VAL A 195 16.99 7.97 1.95
CA VAL A 195 16.54 7.63 0.59
C VAL A 195 15.22 8.33 0.34
N GLU A 196 15.09 8.99 -0.80
CA GLU A 196 13.85 9.56 -1.31
C GLU A 196 13.49 8.88 -2.62
N ILE A 197 12.28 8.34 -2.70
CA ILE A 197 11.76 7.69 -3.90
C ILE A 197 10.45 8.35 -4.29
N ASN A 198 10.33 8.68 -5.56
CA ASN A 198 9.13 9.19 -6.17
C ASN A 198 8.69 8.27 -7.30
N HIS A 199 7.42 7.86 -7.28
CA HIS A 199 6.80 7.16 -8.40
C HIS A 199 5.73 8.04 -9.04
N GLU A 200 5.88 8.18 -10.35
CA GLU A 200 4.87 8.73 -11.25
C GLU A 200 4.21 7.57 -12.01
N PHE A 201 2.89 7.61 -12.10
CA PHE A 201 2.11 6.65 -12.86
C PHE A 201 1.62 7.31 -14.14
N ILE A 202 1.96 6.71 -15.28
CA ILE A 202 1.49 7.11 -16.60
C ILE A 202 0.54 6.02 -17.05
N ILE A 203 -0.76 6.30 -17.10
CA ILE A 203 -1.79 5.34 -17.51
C ILE A 203 -2.25 5.70 -18.91
N ASP A 204 -1.88 4.86 -19.88
CA ASP A 204 -2.16 5.09 -21.30
C ASP A 204 -3.52 4.50 -21.68
N GLU A 205 -3.84 3.33 -21.15
CA GLU A 205 -4.99 2.54 -21.56
C GLU A 205 -5.72 1.92 -20.36
N ILE A 206 -7.04 1.81 -20.49
CA ILE A 206 -7.87 0.97 -19.63
C ILE A 206 -8.28 -0.23 -20.50
N VAL A 207 -7.72 -1.39 -20.20
CA VAL A 207 -7.94 -2.63 -20.94
C VAL A 207 -9.24 -3.26 -20.46
N ILE A 208 -10.20 -3.37 -21.37
CA ILE A 208 -11.49 -4.01 -21.13
C ILE A 208 -11.64 -5.12 -22.18
N SER A 209 -11.51 -6.37 -21.74
CA SER A 209 -11.69 -7.51 -22.64
C SER A 209 -13.14 -7.64 -23.09
N ASP A 210 -13.37 -8.30 -24.22
CA ASP A 210 -14.72 -8.51 -24.72
C ASP A 210 -15.51 -9.46 -23.81
N GLU A 211 -14.84 -10.45 -23.20
CA GLU A 211 -15.44 -11.32 -22.19
C GLU A 211 -15.94 -10.52 -20.98
N LEU A 212 -15.17 -9.53 -20.51
CA LEU A 212 -15.60 -8.67 -19.41
C LEU A 212 -16.81 -7.80 -19.80
N LYS A 213 -16.88 -7.32 -21.05
CA LYS A 213 -18.04 -6.54 -21.53
C LYS A 213 -19.31 -7.40 -21.54
N GLU A 214 -19.19 -8.64 -22.01
CA GLU A 214 -20.29 -9.60 -22.03
C GLU A 214 -20.71 -9.98 -20.60
N GLU A 215 -19.75 -10.33 -19.74
CA GLU A 215 -20.00 -10.74 -18.35
C GLU A 215 -20.55 -9.60 -17.48
N ALA A 216 -20.24 -8.36 -17.81
CA ALA A 216 -20.80 -7.20 -17.13
C ALA A 216 -22.26 -6.93 -17.52
N GLY A 217 -22.71 -7.34 -18.72
CA GLY A 217 -24.09 -7.15 -19.16
C GLY A 217 -24.56 -5.68 -19.11
N GLY A 218 -23.64 -4.72 -19.26
CA GLY A 218 -23.90 -3.28 -19.12
C GLY A 218 -23.68 -2.70 -17.72
N ASP A 219 -23.23 -3.49 -16.74
CA ASP A 219 -22.82 -2.98 -15.42
C ASP A 219 -21.45 -2.28 -15.49
N PHE A 220 -21.50 -0.96 -15.61
CA PHE A 220 -20.30 -0.11 -15.65
C PHE A 220 -19.47 -0.17 -14.35
N SER A 221 -20.06 -0.50 -13.20
CA SER A 221 -19.33 -0.61 -11.94
C SER A 221 -18.42 -1.84 -11.99
N LYS A 222 -18.97 -2.97 -12.44
CA LYS A 222 -18.22 -4.22 -12.64
C LYS A 222 -17.10 -4.04 -13.66
N ILE A 223 -17.36 -3.37 -14.78
CA ILE A 223 -16.32 -3.06 -15.78
C ILE A 223 -15.19 -2.24 -15.15
N LYS A 224 -15.54 -1.18 -14.39
CA LYS A 224 -14.54 -0.30 -13.78
C LYS A 224 -13.66 -1.04 -12.76
N ASP A 225 -14.26 -1.94 -11.99
CA ASP A 225 -13.60 -2.67 -10.92
C ASP A 225 -12.73 -3.82 -11.45
N LEU A 226 -13.01 -4.36 -12.65
CA LEU A 226 -12.27 -5.48 -13.23
C LEU A 226 -11.34 -5.09 -14.39
N ALA A 227 -11.52 -3.91 -14.99
CA ALA A 227 -10.66 -3.46 -16.08
C ALA A 227 -9.20 -3.29 -15.62
N LEU A 228 -8.24 -3.65 -16.48
CA LEU A 228 -6.82 -3.47 -16.16
C LEU A 228 -6.35 -2.08 -16.60
N ARG A 229 -5.40 -1.52 -15.87
CA ARG A 229 -4.72 -0.27 -16.22
C ARG A 229 -3.39 -0.64 -16.82
N LYS A 230 -3.15 -0.15 -18.04
CA LYS A 230 -1.92 -0.36 -18.77
C LYS A 230 -1.17 0.95 -18.93
N GLY A 231 0.14 0.90 -18.69
CA GLY A 231 1.01 2.05 -18.87
C GLY A 231 2.36 1.82 -18.22
N LYS A 232 2.92 2.86 -17.60
CA LYS A 232 4.30 2.89 -17.12
C LYS A 232 4.42 3.51 -15.74
N ILE A 233 5.34 2.98 -14.94
CA ILE A 233 5.83 3.61 -13.71
C ILE A 233 7.19 4.24 -13.99
N VAL A 234 7.32 5.53 -13.69
CA VAL A 234 8.60 6.24 -13.65
C VAL A 234 9.01 6.38 -12.19
N ARG A 235 10.11 5.73 -11.81
CA ARG A 235 10.67 5.70 -10.45
C ARG A 235 11.92 6.55 -10.40
N ARG A 236 11.91 7.60 -9.58
CA ARG A 236 13.05 8.49 -9.32
C ARG A 236 13.57 8.25 -7.92
N ILE A 237 14.88 8.10 -7.77
CA ILE A 237 15.55 7.71 -6.53
C ILE A 237 16.66 8.69 -6.25
N VAL A 238 16.73 9.20 -5.01
CA VAL A 238 17.86 9.99 -4.52
C VAL A 238 18.34 9.36 -3.22
N ILE A 239 19.61 8.97 -3.18
CA ILE A 239 20.27 8.36 -2.02
C ILE A 239 21.28 9.37 -1.46
N ASP A 240 21.21 9.66 -0.16
CA ASP A 240 22.18 10.48 0.59
C ASP A 240 22.52 11.83 -0.07
N GLU A 241 21.51 12.48 -0.68
CA GLU A 241 21.64 13.77 -1.38
C GLU A 241 22.54 13.71 -2.63
N GLY A 242 22.77 12.50 -3.17
CA GLY A 242 23.48 12.26 -4.43
C GLY A 242 22.64 12.54 -5.68
N GLU A 243 23.10 12.01 -6.81
CA GLU A 243 22.43 12.16 -8.11
C GLU A 243 21.07 11.43 -8.15
N GLU A 244 20.13 11.97 -8.91
CA GLU A 244 18.84 11.32 -9.17
C GLU A 244 19.03 10.16 -10.15
N GLU A 245 18.65 8.96 -9.74
CA GLU A 245 18.53 7.80 -10.61
C GLU A 245 17.07 7.65 -11.08
N VAL A 246 16.86 7.42 -12.37
CA VAL A 246 15.53 7.22 -12.96
C VAL A 246 15.42 5.82 -13.56
N ARG A 247 14.37 5.09 -13.18
CA ARG A 247 14.02 3.77 -13.71
C ARG A 247 12.59 3.76 -14.23
N GLU A 248 12.35 3.03 -15.30
CA GLU A 248 11.03 2.89 -15.90
C GLU A 248 10.61 1.42 -15.98
N LYS A 249 9.32 1.16 -15.79
CA LYS A 249 8.75 -0.17 -15.95
C LYS A 249 7.34 -0.09 -16.50
N ASP A 250 7.10 -0.78 -17.61
CA ASP A 250 5.76 -0.96 -18.15
C ASP A 250 4.99 -1.99 -17.31
N PHE A 251 3.69 -1.79 -17.18
CA PHE A 251 2.81 -2.67 -16.42
C PHE A 251 1.41 -2.75 -17.01
N GLU A 252 0.71 -3.82 -16.68
CA GLU A 252 -0.71 -4.03 -16.89
C GLU A 252 -1.26 -4.62 -15.58
N ALA A 253 -2.09 -3.86 -14.87
CA ALA A 253 -2.60 -4.23 -13.55
C ALA A 253 -4.00 -3.69 -13.29
#